data_AF-A0A4D6DMT0-F1
#
_entry.id   AF-A0A4D6DMT0-F1
#
_cell.length_a   1.000
_cell.length_b   1.000
_cell.length_c   1.000
_cell.angle_alpha   90.00
_cell.angle_beta   90.00
_cell.angle_gamma   90.00
#
_symmetry.space_group_name_H-M   'P 1'
#
loop_
_entity.id
_entity.type
_entity.pdbx_description
1 polymer ?
#
loop_
_entity_poly.entity_id
_entity_poly.type
_entity_poly.pdbx_seq_one_letter_code
_entity_poly.pdbx_strand_id
1 'polypeptide(L)'
;YDPDAGNYATTATFLWTFISIFALWVGISVVLYVYGQMKMQPIDLFESQTAANGHWLTTTDLENGYVRPTQRSTYKFFALAMLVFGLQVLAGIISATDFVRPFGIDSNNLIPFTVSRSYHTLLQIFWFFMCWVGYTIFFLPRLAKVPKGQKFLVNLLFGMAVVVAVGAVTGIYTGQRGWIDDELSYWFGSQGWEFIELGRFFQLVLLAAFTLWIYIIYRGVKPWISMKNVWSVPAWLLWGSGVMVLFLFFSVLMVPDSNFAVSNYWRWMTVHMWVEVTFEVFTTVIVAYLLVQMGLVTRLMAERVIFLAVMLF
;
A
#
# COMPACT_ATOMS: atom_id res chain seq x y z
N TYR A 1 -19.41 5.68 -25.32
CA TYR A 1 -20.79 5.86 -25.79
C TYR A 1 -20.71 6.82 -26.95
N ASP A 2 -21.09 6.35 -28.13
CA ASP A 2 -21.01 7.12 -29.39
C ASP A 2 -22.16 6.69 -30.31
N PRO A 3 -23.31 7.38 -30.24
CA PRO A 3 -24.49 7.06 -31.04
C PRO A 3 -24.25 7.07 -32.55
N ASP A 4 -23.38 7.96 -33.02
CA ASP A 4 -23.11 8.16 -34.46
C ASP A 4 -22.32 6.99 -35.03
N ALA A 5 -21.46 6.37 -34.22
CA ALA A 5 -20.78 5.11 -34.54
C ALA A 5 -21.62 3.85 -34.24
N GLY A 6 -22.87 3.99 -33.78
CA GLY A 6 -23.72 2.88 -33.37
C GLY A 6 -23.34 2.23 -32.03
N ASN A 7 -22.50 2.88 -31.22
CA ASN A 7 -22.01 2.36 -29.96
C ASN A 7 -22.97 2.67 -28.79
N TYR A 8 -23.91 1.74 -28.58
CA TYR A 8 -24.83 1.71 -27.44
C TYR A 8 -24.43 0.63 -26.42
N ALA A 9 -24.98 0.72 -25.20
CA ALA A 9 -24.78 -0.32 -24.19
C ALA A 9 -25.39 -1.64 -24.67
N THR A 10 -24.62 -2.73 -24.53
CA THR A 10 -25.06 -4.07 -24.96
C THR A 10 -26.10 -4.66 -23.98
N THR A 11 -26.88 -5.64 -24.45
CA THR A 11 -27.80 -6.39 -23.57
C THR A 11 -27.09 -7.04 -22.39
N ALA A 12 -25.86 -7.53 -22.61
CA ALA A 12 -25.03 -8.11 -21.56
C ALA A 12 -24.68 -7.08 -20.47
N THR A 13 -24.39 -5.84 -20.84
CA THR A 13 -24.12 -4.74 -19.89
C THR A 13 -25.30 -4.52 -18.95
N PHE A 14 -26.53 -4.48 -19.48
CA PHE A 14 -27.73 -4.34 -18.66
C PHE A 14 -27.96 -5.55 -17.75
N LEU A 15 -27.87 -6.76 -18.31
CA LEU A 15 -28.13 -8.00 -17.56
C LEU A 15 -27.17 -8.14 -16.37
N TRP A 16 -25.86 -7.99 -16.59
CA TRP A 16 -24.85 -8.12 -15.53
C TRP A 16 -24.92 -6.98 -14.50
N THR A 17 -25.42 -5.81 -14.88
CA THR A 17 -25.68 -4.73 -13.91
C THR A 17 -26.75 -5.14 -12.90
N PHE A 18 -27.89 -5.68 -13.33
CA PHE A 18 -28.93 -6.13 -12.40
C PHE A 18 -28.50 -7.35 -11.58
N ILE A 19 -27.82 -8.31 -12.22
CA ILE A 19 -27.31 -9.50 -11.53
C ILE A 19 -26.29 -9.10 -10.44
N SER A 20 -25.36 -8.19 -10.73
CA SER A 20 -24.35 -7.76 -9.75
C SER A 20 -24.95 -7.03 -8.56
N ILE A 21 -25.96 -6.16 -8.77
CA ILE A 21 -26.67 -5.50 -7.67
C ILE A 21 -27.40 -6.52 -6.78
N PHE A 22 -28.08 -7.49 -7.39
CA PHE A 22 -28.76 -8.54 -6.64
C PHE A 22 -27.76 -9.42 -5.88
N ALA A 23 -26.66 -9.82 -6.52
CA ALA A 23 -25.59 -10.58 -5.88
C ALA A 23 -24.98 -9.83 -4.69
N LEU A 24 -24.78 -8.51 -4.81
CA LEU A 24 -24.31 -7.66 -3.72
C LEU A 24 -25.30 -7.66 -2.55
N TRP A 25 -26.60 -7.52 -2.82
CA TRP A 25 -27.64 -7.57 -1.78
C TRP A 25 -27.66 -8.91 -1.03
N VAL A 26 -27.56 -10.02 -1.77
CA VAL A 26 -27.43 -11.36 -1.18
C VAL A 26 -26.15 -11.48 -0.35
N GLY A 27 -25.03 -11.03 -0.89
CA GLY A 27 -23.73 -11.04 -0.19
C GLY A 27 -23.78 -10.28 1.14
N ILE A 28 -24.29 -9.05 1.14
CA ILE A 28 -24.48 -8.25 2.36
C ILE A 28 -25.38 -8.97 3.35
N SER A 29 -26.48 -9.55 2.90
CA SER A 29 -27.42 -10.29 3.77
C SER A 29 -26.76 -11.50 4.43
N VAL A 30 -25.96 -12.26 3.68
CA VAL A 30 -25.19 -13.41 4.21
C VAL A 30 -24.14 -12.96 5.22
N VAL A 31 -23.38 -11.89 4.91
CA VAL A 31 -22.37 -11.35 5.83
C VAL A 31 -22.99 -10.88 7.13
N LEU A 32 -24.12 -10.15 7.08
CA LEU A 32 -24.84 -9.70 8.27
C LEU A 32 -25.41 -10.86 9.08
N TYR A 33 -25.90 -11.91 8.42
CA TYR A 33 -26.35 -13.13 9.09
C TYR A 33 -25.19 -13.83 9.82
N VAL A 34 -24.05 -14.05 9.16
CA VAL A 34 -22.86 -14.66 9.76
C VAL A 34 -22.36 -13.82 10.93
N TYR A 35 -22.29 -12.50 10.78
CA TYR A 35 -21.93 -11.58 11.87
C TYR A 35 -22.89 -11.69 13.07
N GLY A 36 -24.19 -11.77 12.82
CA GLY A 36 -25.21 -12.00 13.85
C GLY A 36 -25.00 -13.31 14.61
N GLN A 37 -24.71 -14.40 13.90
CA GLN A 37 -24.40 -15.71 14.50
C GLN A 37 -23.11 -15.69 15.33
N MET A 38 -22.08 -14.96 14.89
CA MET A 38 -20.84 -14.80 15.64
C MET A 38 -21.06 -14.09 16.98
N LYS A 39 -21.96 -13.10 17.04
CA LYS A 39 -22.30 -12.39 18.28
C LYS A 39 -23.09 -13.26 19.27
N MET A 40 -23.81 -14.27 18.81
CA MET A 40 -24.57 -15.20 19.66
C MET A 40 -23.72 -16.32 20.27
N GLN A 41 -22.42 -16.40 19.96
CA GLN A 41 -21.53 -17.40 20.54
C GLN A 41 -21.31 -17.16 22.06
N PRO A 42 -21.14 -18.23 22.87
CA PRO A 42 -21.02 -18.14 24.33
C PRO A 42 -19.73 -17.45 24.82
N ILE A 43 -18.80 -17.18 23.91
CA ILE A 43 -17.63 -16.33 24.16
C ILE A 43 -17.96 -15.00 23.50
N ASP A 44 -18.22 -13.94 24.28
CA ASP A 44 -18.38 -12.61 23.69
C ASP A 44 -17.01 -12.14 23.15
N LEU A 45 -16.88 -12.23 21.84
CA LEU A 45 -15.68 -11.85 21.11
C LEU A 45 -15.45 -10.34 21.14
N PHE A 46 -16.50 -9.56 21.40
CA PHE A 46 -16.51 -8.10 21.35
C PHE A 46 -16.50 -7.45 22.74
N GLU A 47 -16.60 -8.25 23.81
CA GLU A 47 -16.52 -7.74 25.17
C GLU A 47 -15.07 -7.39 25.54
N SER A 48 -14.77 -6.10 25.55
CA SER A 48 -13.46 -5.55 25.91
C SER A 48 -13.16 -5.62 27.42
N GLN A 49 -14.11 -6.03 28.25
CA GLN A 49 -13.95 -6.09 29.72
C GLN A 49 -12.86 -7.07 30.16
N THR A 50 -12.47 -8.02 29.31
CA THR A 50 -11.35 -8.96 29.53
C THR A 50 -10.06 -8.58 28.77
N ALA A 51 -10.03 -7.49 28.00
CA ALA A 51 -8.96 -7.20 27.03
C ALA A 51 -7.62 -6.74 27.63
N ALA A 52 -7.59 -6.35 28.88
CA ALA A 52 -6.37 -6.16 29.65
C ALA A 52 -6.72 -6.40 31.12
N ASN A 53 -5.73 -6.62 31.98
CA ASN A 53 -5.91 -6.56 33.44
C ASN A 53 -6.27 -5.12 33.91
N GLY A 54 -7.28 -4.48 33.32
CA GLY A 54 -7.72 -3.10 33.57
C GLY A 54 -6.78 -2.00 33.06
N HIS A 55 -5.74 -2.31 32.28
CA HIS A 55 -4.69 -1.33 31.95
C HIS A 55 -4.63 -1.02 30.46
N TRP A 56 -5.15 0.15 30.10
CA TRP A 56 -4.97 0.77 28.79
C TRP A 56 -3.58 1.39 28.71
N LEU A 57 -2.93 1.34 27.54
CA LEU A 57 -1.64 1.98 27.37
C LEU A 57 -1.80 3.51 27.51
N THR A 58 -1.18 4.10 28.54
CA THR A 58 -1.25 5.55 28.80
C THR A 58 -0.09 6.28 28.11
N THR A 59 -0.23 7.60 27.95
CA THR A 59 0.85 8.46 27.43
C THR A 59 2.13 8.34 28.27
N THR A 60 1.99 8.24 29.59
CA THR A 60 3.10 8.02 30.53
C THR A 60 3.85 6.70 30.31
N ASP A 61 3.17 5.62 29.90
CA ASP A 61 3.85 4.35 29.60
C ASP A 61 4.64 4.42 28.29
N LEU A 62 4.14 5.20 27.32
CA LEU A 62 4.79 5.42 26.04
C LEU A 62 6.04 6.29 26.18
N GLU A 63 5.98 7.35 26.99
CA GLU A 63 7.09 8.29 27.21
C GLU A 63 8.25 7.65 27.98
N ASN A 64 7.96 6.72 28.88
CA ASN A 64 8.98 5.96 29.62
C ASN A 64 9.59 4.80 28.81
N GLY A 65 9.12 4.58 27.58
CA GLY A 65 9.59 3.50 26.71
C GLY A 65 10.97 3.75 26.10
N TYR A 66 11.91 2.81 26.27
CA TYR A 66 13.21 2.89 25.59
C TYR A 66 13.07 2.69 24.07
N VAL A 67 13.35 3.75 23.30
CA VAL A 67 13.35 3.70 21.83
C VAL A 67 14.66 3.05 21.33
N ARG A 68 14.54 1.87 20.73
CA ARG A 68 15.71 1.13 20.24
C ARG A 68 16.32 1.84 19.01
N PRO A 69 17.63 1.69 18.76
CA PRO A 69 18.29 2.28 17.59
C PRO A 69 17.68 1.90 16.23
N THR A 70 17.11 0.69 16.11
CA THR A 70 16.39 0.25 14.92
C THR A 70 15.06 0.99 14.73
N GLN A 71 14.35 1.29 15.82
CA GLN A 71 13.11 2.07 15.81
C GLN A 71 13.40 3.53 15.46
N ARG A 72 14.43 4.12 16.06
CA ARG A 72 14.86 5.50 15.71
C ARG A 72 15.27 5.64 14.24
N SER A 73 15.77 4.56 13.62
CA SER A 73 16.14 4.57 12.20
C SER A 73 14.92 4.68 11.28
N THR A 74 13.70 4.36 11.74
CA THR A 74 12.49 4.47 10.92
C THR A 74 11.97 5.90 10.80
N TYR A 75 12.39 6.83 11.67
CA TYR A 75 11.98 8.24 11.60
C TYR A 75 12.30 8.89 10.27
N LYS A 76 13.38 8.46 9.61
CA LYS A 76 13.76 8.94 8.28
C LYS A 76 12.72 8.59 7.22
N PHE A 77 12.06 7.42 7.33
CA PHE A 77 10.99 7.02 6.41
C PHE A 77 9.77 7.93 6.56
N PHE A 78 9.38 8.24 7.80
CA PHE A 78 8.27 9.18 8.06
C PHE A 78 8.59 10.60 7.61
N ALA A 79 9.83 11.07 7.82
CA ALA A 79 10.28 12.37 7.33
C ALA A 79 10.25 12.44 5.79
N LEU A 80 10.72 11.39 5.12
CA LEU A 80 10.62 11.27 3.66
C LEU A 80 9.15 11.25 3.19
N ALA A 81 8.29 10.50 3.87
CA ALA A 81 6.87 10.44 3.57
C ALA A 81 6.20 11.83 3.67
N MET A 82 6.48 12.59 4.73
CA MET A 82 5.95 13.94 4.90
C MET A 82 6.40 14.90 3.79
N LEU A 83 7.68 14.83 3.38
CA LEU A 83 8.20 15.63 2.28
C LEU A 83 7.50 15.27 0.96
N VAL A 84 7.41 13.98 0.65
CA VAL A 84 6.78 13.50 -0.58
C VAL A 84 5.27 13.78 -0.60
N PHE A 85 4.60 13.68 0.56
CA PHE A 85 3.20 14.08 0.71
C PHE A 85 3.00 15.57 0.39
N GLY A 86 3.88 16.45 0.89
CA GLY A 86 3.86 17.87 0.54
C GLY A 86 4.00 18.10 -0.98
N LEU A 87 4.95 17.41 -1.63
CA LEU A 87 5.12 17.47 -3.08
C LEU A 87 3.89 16.96 -3.84
N GLN A 88 3.25 15.89 -3.36
CA GLN A 88 2.05 15.30 -3.94
C GLN A 88 0.86 16.27 -3.91
N VAL A 89 0.66 16.96 -2.78
CA VAL A 89 -0.40 17.98 -2.63
C VAL A 89 -0.12 19.15 -3.56
N LEU A 90 1.12 19.65 -3.62
CA LEU A 90 1.50 20.74 -4.54
C LEU A 90 1.26 20.35 -6.00
N ALA A 91 1.62 19.13 -6.41
CA ALA A 91 1.36 18.63 -7.76
C ALA A 91 -0.16 18.56 -8.07
N GLY A 92 -0.98 18.22 -7.07
CA GLY A 92 -2.44 18.25 -7.19
C GLY A 92 -2.99 19.66 -7.38
N ILE A 93 -2.50 20.63 -6.60
CA ILE A 93 -2.86 22.06 -6.72
C ILE A 93 -2.48 22.58 -8.12
N ILE A 94 -1.28 22.27 -8.61
CA ILE A 94 -0.83 22.67 -9.96
C ILE A 94 -1.76 22.09 -11.02
N SER A 95 -2.07 20.79 -10.93
CA SER A 95 -2.96 20.11 -11.89
C SER A 95 -4.37 20.73 -11.90
N ALA A 96 -4.93 21.02 -10.73
CA ALA A 96 -6.24 21.67 -10.63
C ALA A 96 -6.22 23.12 -11.15
N THR A 97 -5.12 23.84 -10.89
CA THR A 97 -4.91 25.21 -11.35
C THR A 97 -4.82 25.28 -12.88
N ASP A 98 -4.21 24.29 -13.53
CA ASP A 98 -4.11 24.24 -15.00
C ASP A 98 -5.47 24.07 -15.69
N PHE A 99 -6.43 23.41 -15.02
CA PHE A 99 -7.82 23.31 -15.49
C PHE A 99 -8.61 24.61 -15.32
N VAL A 100 -8.45 25.30 -14.19
CA VAL A 100 -9.20 26.54 -13.88
C VAL A 100 -8.57 27.77 -14.54
N ARG A 101 -7.24 27.79 -14.70
CA ARG A 101 -6.43 28.88 -15.25
C ARG A 101 -6.72 30.24 -14.61
N PRO A 102 -6.58 30.38 -13.28
CA PRO A 102 -6.80 31.66 -12.63
C PRO A 102 -5.86 32.71 -13.23
N PHE A 103 -6.42 33.86 -13.61
CA PHE A 103 -5.69 34.97 -14.24
C PHE A 103 -5.03 34.65 -15.60
N GLY A 104 -5.38 33.52 -16.24
CA GLY A 104 -4.83 33.13 -17.54
C GLY A 104 -3.37 32.68 -17.51
N ILE A 105 -2.83 32.36 -16.34
CA ILE A 105 -1.44 31.88 -16.20
C ILE A 105 -1.37 30.42 -16.67
N ASP A 106 -0.53 30.14 -17.67
CA ASP A 106 -0.26 28.79 -18.16
C ASP A 106 0.93 28.17 -17.43
N SER A 107 0.68 27.09 -16.69
CA SER A 107 1.68 26.38 -15.90
C SER A 107 2.54 25.41 -16.74
N ASN A 108 2.11 25.11 -17.97
CA ASN A 108 2.73 24.09 -18.83
C ASN A 108 4.18 24.41 -19.24
N ASN A 109 4.58 25.68 -19.19
CA ASN A 109 5.97 26.08 -19.47
C ASN A 109 6.95 25.65 -18.37
N LEU A 110 6.48 25.49 -17.12
CA LEU A 110 7.32 25.02 -16.01
C LEU A 110 7.11 23.53 -15.75
N ILE A 111 5.87 23.15 -15.42
CA ILE A 111 5.46 21.76 -15.13
C ILE A 111 4.25 21.45 -16.00
N PRO A 112 4.40 20.62 -17.05
CA PRO A 112 3.27 20.20 -17.87
C PRO A 112 2.22 19.45 -17.05
N PHE A 113 0.96 19.54 -17.46
CA PHE A 113 -0.13 18.81 -16.81
C PHE A 113 0.13 17.30 -16.70
N THR A 114 0.75 16.70 -17.71
CA THR A 114 1.10 15.27 -17.69
C THR A 114 2.03 14.93 -16.52
N VAL A 115 3.02 15.81 -16.26
CA VAL A 115 4.01 15.64 -15.20
C VAL A 115 3.37 15.87 -13.84
N SER A 116 2.61 16.96 -13.69
CA SER A 116 1.94 17.25 -12.41
C SER A 116 0.94 16.16 -12.04
N ARG A 117 0.20 15.63 -13.01
CA ARG A 117 -0.68 14.47 -12.81
C ARG A 117 0.10 13.24 -12.37
N SER A 118 1.18 12.88 -13.08
CA SER A 118 2.00 11.71 -12.74
C SER A 118 2.67 11.83 -11.37
N TYR A 119 3.11 13.02 -10.98
CA TYR A 119 3.57 13.27 -9.62
C TYR A 119 2.44 13.09 -8.60
N HIS A 120 1.26 13.64 -8.87
CA HIS A 120 0.15 13.53 -7.95
C HIS A 120 -0.28 12.07 -7.70
N THR A 121 -0.39 11.26 -8.75
CA THR A 121 -0.79 9.85 -8.65
C THR A 121 0.30 8.97 -8.03
N LEU A 122 1.54 9.11 -8.50
CA LEU A 122 2.63 8.23 -8.07
C LEU A 122 3.12 8.56 -6.67
N LEU A 123 3.32 9.84 -6.36
CA LEU A 123 3.82 10.25 -5.04
C LEU A 123 2.80 9.90 -3.95
N GLN A 124 1.50 9.91 -4.27
CA GLN A 124 0.42 9.47 -3.37
C GLN A 124 0.63 8.03 -2.90
N ILE A 125 0.96 7.15 -3.84
CA ILE A 125 1.29 5.75 -3.55
C ILE A 125 2.59 5.69 -2.74
N PHE A 126 3.63 6.41 -3.18
CA PHE A 126 4.95 6.33 -2.56
C PHE A 126 4.98 6.72 -1.08
N TRP A 127 4.48 7.91 -0.71
CA TRP A 127 4.55 8.37 0.69
C TRP A 127 3.74 7.46 1.61
N PHE A 128 2.59 6.97 1.12
CA PHE A 128 1.73 6.06 1.85
C PHE A 128 2.48 4.77 2.22
N PHE A 129 3.18 4.16 1.25
CA PHE A 129 4.00 2.98 1.52
C PHE A 129 5.19 3.26 2.43
N MET A 130 5.80 4.44 2.35
CA MET A 130 6.89 4.80 3.26
C MET A 130 6.44 4.84 4.73
N CYS A 131 5.21 5.29 4.99
CA CYS A 131 4.61 5.24 6.34
C CYS A 131 4.46 3.79 6.82
N TRP A 132 3.92 2.89 6.00
CA TRP A 132 3.74 1.48 6.36
C TRP A 132 5.03 0.72 6.55
N VAL A 133 6.00 0.94 5.66
CA VAL A 133 7.34 0.36 5.79
C VAL A 133 8.00 0.85 7.08
N GLY A 134 7.94 2.15 7.36
CA GLY A 134 8.45 2.74 8.59
C GLY A 134 7.78 2.17 9.84
N TYR A 135 6.46 2.03 9.81
CA TYR A 135 5.66 1.52 10.92
C TYR A 135 5.95 0.04 11.21
N THR A 136 5.93 -0.82 10.19
CA THR A 136 6.17 -2.26 10.37
C THR A 136 7.55 -2.53 10.96
N ILE A 137 8.58 -1.83 10.49
CA ILE A 137 9.95 -1.95 11.03
C ILE A 137 10.03 -1.41 12.47
N PHE A 138 9.33 -0.33 12.78
CA PHE A 138 9.27 0.24 14.13
C PHE A 138 8.68 -0.74 15.14
N PHE A 139 7.77 -1.58 14.67
CA PHE A 139 7.09 -2.59 15.47
C PHE A 139 7.95 -3.84 15.74
N LEU A 140 8.70 -4.36 14.76
CA LEU A 140 9.42 -5.65 14.88
C LEU A 140 10.16 -5.91 16.21
N PRO A 141 10.88 -4.94 16.82
CA PRO A 141 11.61 -5.15 18.06
C PRO A 141 10.73 -5.44 19.30
N ARG A 142 9.41 -5.22 19.20
CA ARG A 142 8.45 -5.57 20.26
C ARG A 142 8.06 -7.05 20.24
N LEU A 143 8.14 -7.72 19.09
CA LEU A 143 7.83 -9.16 18.97
C LEU A 143 8.96 -10.05 19.46
N ALA A 144 10.18 -9.72 19.03
CA ALA A 144 11.33 -10.57 19.21
C ALA A 144 12.62 -9.73 19.30
N LYS A 145 13.66 -10.37 19.84
CA LYS A 145 14.99 -9.76 19.93
C LYS A 145 15.49 -9.37 18.54
N VAL A 146 15.96 -8.13 18.42
CA VAL A 146 16.47 -7.58 17.16
C VAL A 146 17.61 -8.45 16.61
N PRO A 147 17.49 -8.98 15.37
CA PRO A 147 18.55 -9.77 14.76
C PRO A 147 19.80 -8.93 14.42
N LYS A 148 20.98 -9.58 14.39
CA LYS A 148 22.24 -8.90 14.05
C LYS A 148 22.18 -8.29 12.64
N GLY A 149 22.68 -7.06 12.48
CA GLY A 149 22.69 -6.36 11.19
C GLY A 149 21.36 -5.71 10.76
N GLN A 150 20.28 -5.78 11.57
CA GLN A 150 18.98 -5.21 11.19
C GLN A 150 19.06 -3.71 10.86
N LYS A 151 19.83 -2.94 11.64
CA LYS A 151 20.02 -1.49 11.42
C LYS A 151 20.62 -1.19 10.04
N PHE A 152 21.55 -2.01 9.56
CA PHE A 152 22.15 -1.85 8.23
C PHE A 152 21.10 -2.06 7.15
N LEU A 153 20.33 -3.15 7.23
CA LEU A 153 19.27 -3.46 6.26
C LEU A 153 18.20 -2.35 6.20
N VAL A 154 17.83 -1.77 7.35
CA VAL A 154 16.87 -0.66 7.42
C VAL A 154 17.43 0.60 6.73
N ASN A 155 18.71 0.92 6.93
CA ASN A 155 19.34 2.06 6.24
C ASN A 155 19.54 1.80 4.75
N LEU A 156 19.85 0.55 4.35
CA LEU A 156 19.94 0.16 2.95
C LEU A 156 18.58 0.33 2.26
N LEU A 157 17.51 -0.17 2.88
CA LEU A 157 16.14 -0.01 2.41
C LEU A 157 15.77 1.48 2.25
N PHE A 158 16.15 2.31 3.22
CA PHE A 158 15.94 3.76 3.13
C PHE A 158 16.71 4.37 1.95
N GLY A 159 17.97 3.98 1.75
CA GLY A 159 18.76 4.43 0.60
C GLY A 159 18.12 4.08 -0.73
N MET A 160 17.63 2.83 -0.88
CA MET A 160 16.90 2.39 -2.07
C MET A 160 15.62 3.22 -2.29
N ALA A 161 14.85 3.48 -1.22
CA ALA A 161 13.66 4.31 -1.31
C ALA A 161 13.98 5.75 -1.76
N VAL A 162 15.06 6.36 -1.26
CA VAL A 162 15.50 7.69 -1.71
C VAL A 162 15.92 7.68 -3.18
N VAL A 163 16.66 6.65 -3.62
CA VAL A 163 17.03 6.49 -5.04
C VAL A 163 15.78 6.41 -5.92
N VAL A 164 14.76 5.64 -5.51
CA VAL A 164 13.49 5.55 -6.24
C VAL A 164 12.73 6.87 -6.22
N ALA A 165 12.66 7.57 -5.08
CA ALA A 165 11.96 8.85 -4.97
C ALA A 165 12.59 9.92 -5.87
N VAL A 166 13.91 10.07 -5.82
CA VAL A 166 14.65 11.01 -6.67
C VAL A 166 14.49 10.61 -8.13
N GLY A 167 14.69 9.33 -8.44
CA GLY A 167 14.54 8.79 -9.79
C GLY A 167 13.14 8.98 -10.38
N ALA A 168 12.09 8.83 -9.57
CA ALA A 168 10.71 9.09 -9.98
C ALA A 168 10.51 10.58 -10.32
N VAL A 169 10.97 11.49 -9.45
CA VAL A 169 10.81 12.93 -9.68
C VAL A 169 11.59 13.36 -10.91
N THR A 170 12.89 13.03 -11.00
CA THR A 170 13.74 13.45 -12.12
C THR A 170 13.36 12.75 -13.41
N GLY A 171 13.15 11.43 -13.36
CA GLY A 171 12.88 10.59 -14.53
C GLY A 171 11.55 10.93 -15.19
N ILE A 172 10.47 11.09 -14.41
CA ILE A 172 9.16 11.46 -14.97
C ILE A 172 9.25 12.86 -15.62
N TYR A 173 9.94 13.81 -14.98
CA TYR A 173 10.11 15.15 -15.55
C TYR A 173 10.84 15.11 -16.90
N THR A 174 12.01 14.48 -16.94
CA THR A 174 12.86 14.45 -18.14
C THR A 174 12.24 13.61 -19.26
N GLY A 175 11.60 12.49 -18.90
CA GLY A 175 10.94 11.59 -19.84
C GLY A 175 9.74 12.25 -20.51
N GLN A 176 8.82 12.83 -19.73
CA GLN A 176 7.61 13.43 -20.30
C GLN A 176 7.85 14.78 -20.97
N ARG A 177 8.94 15.49 -20.64
CA ARG A 177 9.39 16.68 -21.38
C ARG A 177 10.01 16.36 -22.73
N GLY A 178 10.33 15.10 -23.01
CA GLY A 178 11.05 14.71 -24.22
C GLY A 178 12.51 15.18 -24.22
N TRP A 179 13.13 15.35 -23.05
CA TRP A 179 14.55 15.72 -22.94
C TRP A 179 15.48 14.52 -23.11
N ILE A 180 14.92 13.32 -23.07
CA ILE A 180 15.62 12.04 -23.24
C ILE A 180 14.92 11.22 -24.32
N ASP A 181 15.70 10.36 -24.97
CA ASP A 181 15.22 9.43 -26.00
C ASP A 181 14.26 8.37 -25.42
N ASP A 182 13.46 7.74 -26.28
CA ASP A 182 12.39 6.81 -25.88
C ASP A 182 12.94 5.58 -25.14
N GLU A 183 14.05 5.00 -25.61
CA GLU A 183 14.71 3.88 -24.92
C GLU A 183 15.21 4.29 -23.53
N LEU A 184 15.79 5.48 -23.42
CA LEU A 184 16.28 6.00 -22.14
C LEU A 184 15.11 6.36 -21.22
N SER A 185 14.00 6.85 -21.77
CA SER A 185 12.77 7.16 -21.05
C SER A 185 12.11 5.90 -20.48
N TYR A 186 12.10 4.80 -21.23
CA TYR A 186 11.60 3.52 -20.74
C TYR A 186 12.37 3.04 -19.50
N TRP A 187 13.70 3.18 -19.49
CA TRP A 187 14.53 2.70 -18.38
C TRP A 187 14.62 3.67 -17.20
N PHE A 188 14.87 4.95 -17.46
CA PHE A 188 15.16 5.97 -16.43
C PHE A 188 14.18 7.15 -16.44
N GLY A 189 13.25 7.20 -17.39
CA GLY A 189 12.26 8.27 -17.50
C GLY A 189 10.88 7.84 -17.02
N SER A 190 9.93 7.83 -17.96
CA SER A 190 8.55 7.39 -17.70
C SER A 190 8.08 6.30 -18.67
N GLN A 191 7.40 5.28 -18.13
CA GLN A 191 6.77 4.22 -18.94
C GLN A 191 5.42 4.64 -19.55
N GLY A 192 4.87 5.80 -19.18
CA GLY A 192 3.61 6.32 -19.76
C GLY A 192 2.32 5.63 -19.28
N TRP A 193 2.40 4.67 -18.34
CA TRP A 193 1.23 4.02 -17.77
C TRP A 193 0.80 4.68 -16.46
N GLU A 194 -0.48 5.03 -16.36
CA GLU A 194 -1.03 5.56 -15.12
C GLU A 194 -0.84 4.58 -13.95
N PHE A 195 -0.37 5.11 -12.81
CA PHE A 195 0.06 4.42 -11.58
C PHE A 195 1.38 3.64 -11.67
N ILE A 196 1.92 3.43 -12.88
CA ILE A 196 3.20 2.75 -13.12
C ILE A 196 4.04 3.63 -14.05
N GLU A 197 4.22 4.88 -13.63
CA GLU A 197 4.91 5.90 -14.43
C GLU A 197 6.43 5.84 -14.27
N LEU A 198 6.96 5.16 -13.25
CA LEU A 198 8.41 5.04 -13.03
C LEU A 198 9.10 4.37 -14.21
N GLY A 199 10.30 4.83 -14.58
CA GLY A 199 11.19 4.07 -15.46
C GLY A 199 11.48 2.66 -14.92
N ARG A 200 11.72 1.70 -15.83
CA ARG A 200 11.90 0.28 -15.52
C ARG A 200 13.00 0.02 -14.49
N PHE A 201 14.11 0.76 -14.56
CA PHE A 201 15.19 0.63 -13.59
C PHE A 201 14.71 0.94 -12.16
N PHE A 202 14.02 2.07 -11.98
CA PHE A 202 13.50 2.47 -10.67
C PHE A 202 12.40 1.54 -10.17
N GLN A 203 11.57 1.00 -11.07
CA GLN A 203 10.60 -0.05 -10.75
C GLN A 203 11.30 -1.33 -10.22
N LEU A 204 12.38 -1.77 -10.85
CA LEU A 204 13.15 -2.94 -10.37
C LEU A 204 13.82 -2.67 -9.01
N VAL A 205 14.35 -1.46 -8.81
CA VAL A 205 14.90 -1.06 -7.50
C VAL A 205 13.78 -1.03 -6.43
N LEU A 206 12.58 -0.58 -6.78
CA LEU A 206 11.42 -0.60 -5.89
C LEU A 206 11.02 -2.04 -5.53
N LEU A 207 10.96 -2.96 -6.50
CA LEU A 207 10.70 -4.39 -6.24
C LEU A 207 11.77 -5.01 -5.34
N ALA A 208 13.04 -4.70 -5.59
CA ALA A 208 14.14 -5.14 -4.74
C ALA A 208 14.04 -4.56 -3.32
N ALA A 209 13.61 -3.30 -3.18
CA ALA A 209 13.38 -2.66 -1.88
C ALA A 209 12.25 -3.34 -1.10
N PHE A 210 11.11 -3.61 -1.75
CA PHE A 210 10.01 -4.35 -1.13
C PHE A 210 10.37 -5.79 -0.77
N THR A 211 11.16 -6.46 -1.60
CA THR A 211 11.70 -7.80 -1.29
C THR A 211 12.62 -7.76 -0.06
N LEU A 212 13.50 -6.76 0.01
CA LEU A 212 14.35 -6.52 1.18
C LEU A 212 13.51 -6.22 2.43
N TRP A 213 12.42 -5.46 2.29
CA TRP A 213 11.50 -5.17 3.37
C TRP A 213 10.82 -6.42 3.93
N ILE A 214 10.32 -7.32 3.07
CA ILE A 214 9.81 -8.63 3.52
C ILE A 214 10.90 -9.40 4.24
N TYR A 215 12.12 -9.42 3.73
CA TYR A 215 13.23 -10.11 4.38
C TYR A 215 13.53 -9.55 5.78
N ILE A 216 13.44 -8.23 5.95
CA ILE A 216 13.56 -7.54 7.26
C ILE A 216 12.44 -7.98 8.21
N ILE A 217 11.19 -8.05 7.73
CA ILE A 217 10.04 -8.54 8.51
C ILE A 217 10.24 -10.01 8.88
N TYR A 218 10.53 -10.88 7.91
CA TYR A 218 10.78 -12.29 8.11
C TYR A 218 11.82 -12.53 9.20
N ARG A 219 12.96 -11.84 9.16
CA ARG A 219 13.99 -11.95 10.20
C ARG A 219 13.50 -11.55 11.59
N GLY A 220 12.63 -10.54 11.68
CA GLY A 220 12.05 -10.08 12.94
C GLY A 220 10.97 -11.02 13.49
N VAL A 221 10.16 -11.60 12.62
CA VAL A 221 9.00 -12.43 13.02
C VAL A 221 9.37 -13.92 13.14
N LYS A 222 10.35 -14.42 12.38
CA LYS A 222 10.76 -15.84 12.36
C LYS A 222 10.98 -16.45 13.76
N PRO A 223 11.69 -15.81 14.71
CA PRO A 223 11.90 -16.41 16.04
C PRO A 223 10.62 -16.60 16.84
N TRP A 224 9.54 -15.92 16.46
CA TRP A 224 8.26 -15.93 17.13
C TRP A 224 7.27 -16.91 16.48
N ILE A 225 7.42 -17.23 15.19
CA ILE A 225 6.54 -18.16 14.47
C ILE A 225 6.86 -19.61 14.84
N SER A 226 5.82 -20.37 15.14
CA SER A 226 5.76 -21.79 15.44
C SER A 226 4.53 -22.39 14.77
N MET A 227 4.45 -23.73 14.63
CA MET A 227 3.28 -24.39 14.03
C MET A 227 1.94 -24.05 14.72
N LYS A 228 1.96 -23.65 16.00
CA LYS A 228 0.77 -23.32 16.79
C LYS A 228 0.25 -21.90 16.57
N ASN A 229 1.04 -20.98 16.01
CA ASN A 229 0.68 -19.57 15.83
C ASN A 229 0.88 -19.08 14.39
N VAL A 230 0.88 -19.98 13.40
CA VAL A 230 1.02 -19.64 11.97
C VAL A 230 -0.10 -18.73 11.42
N TRP A 231 -1.24 -18.66 12.10
CA TRP A 231 -2.41 -17.83 11.75
C TRP A 231 -2.61 -16.64 12.69
N SER A 232 -1.60 -16.33 13.49
CA SER A 232 -1.67 -15.19 14.40
C SER A 232 -1.37 -13.87 13.69
N VAL A 233 -1.66 -12.75 14.36
CA VAL A 233 -1.49 -11.40 13.81
C VAL A 233 -0.08 -11.14 13.22
N PRO A 234 1.04 -11.50 13.89
CA PRO A 234 2.37 -11.30 13.30
C PRO A 234 2.66 -12.18 12.08
N ALA A 235 2.08 -13.38 12.03
CA ALA A 235 2.23 -14.27 10.88
C ALA A 235 1.42 -13.73 9.69
N TRP A 236 0.19 -13.26 9.92
CA TRP A 236 -0.60 -12.56 8.92
C TRP A 236 0.09 -11.31 8.37
N LEU A 237 0.84 -10.58 9.21
CA LEU A 237 1.65 -9.47 8.72
C LEU A 237 2.70 -9.94 7.71
N LEU A 238 3.37 -11.07 7.97
CA LEU A 238 4.34 -11.64 7.04
C LEU A 238 3.68 -12.15 5.76
N TRP A 239 2.59 -12.92 5.87
CA TRP A 239 1.87 -13.47 4.72
C TRP A 239 1.26 -12.37 3.84
N GLY A 240 0.54 -11.42 4.46
CA GLY A 240 -0.06 -10.29 3.76
C GLY A 240 1.00 -9.41 3.07
N SER A 241 2.12 -9.13 3.74
CA SER A 241 3.24 -8.40 3.11
C SER A 241 3.84 -9.21 1.95
N GLY A 242 3.98 -10.53 2.09
CA GLY A 242 4.49 -11.41 1.04
C GLY A 242 3.62 -11.42 -0.21
N VAL A 243 2.30 -11.60 -0.04
CA VAL A 243 1.32 -11.60 -1.12
C VAL A 243 1.23 -10.21 -1.78
N MET A 244 1.25 -9.14 -0.99
CA MET A 244 1.29 -7.77 -1.49
C MET A 244 2.48 -7.57 -2.45
N VAL A 245 3.70 -7.95 -2.05
CA VAL A 245 4.87 -7.76 -2.92
C VAL A 245 4.84 -8.71 -4.11
N LEU A 246 4.27 -9.92 -3.98
CA LEU A 246 4.08 -10.83 -5.11
C LEU A 246 3.23 -10.17 -6.21
N PHE A 247 2.14 -9.49 -5.85
CA PHE A 247 1.31 -8.79 -6.82
C PHE A 247 2.05 -7.64 -7.54
N LEU A 248 3.02 -7.00 -6.88
CA LEU A 248 3.86 -6.00 -7.54
C LEU A 248 4.70 -6.58 -8.69
N PHE A 249 5.10 -7.85 -8.64
CA PHE A 249 5.91 -8.46 -9.70
C PHE A 249 5.16 -8.59 -11.03
N PHE A 250 3.82 -8.58 -11.02
CA PHE A 250 3.04 -8.59 -12.27
C PHE A 250 3.28 -7.36 -13.15
N SER A 251 3.71 -6.24 -12.56
CA SER A 251 4.07 -5.03 -13.30
C SER A 251 5.28 -5.19 -14.24
N VAL A 252 6.09 -6.24 -14.04
CA VAL A 252 7.23 -6.56 -14.92
C VAL A 252 6.74 -7.13 -16.26
N LEU A 253 5.57 -7.77 -16.28
CA LEU A 253 4.98 -8.39 -17.48
C LEU A 253 4.41 -7.36 -18.47
N MET A 254 4.32 -6.09 -18.09
CA MET A 254 3.92 -5.00 -18.96
C MET A 254 5.08 -4.55 -19.83
N VAL A 255 5.06 -4.81 -21.14
CA VAL A 255 6.17 -4.46 -22.06
C VAL A 255 5.66 -3.45 -23.10
N PRO A 256 6.49 -2.53 -23.62
CA PRO A 256 6.06 -1.58 -24.65
C PRO A 256 5.49 -2.25 -25.91
N ASP A 257 6.07 -3.39 -26.31
CA ASP A 257 5.69 -4.11 -27.54
C ASP A 257 4.46 -5.02 -27.38
N SER A 258 3.91 -5.18 -26.16
CA SER A 258 2.74 -6.03 -25.96
C SER A 258 1.44 -5.31 -26.30
N ASN A 259 0.43 -6.09 -26.72
CA ASN A 259 -0.91 -5.57 -27.00
C ASN A 259 -1.45 -4.75 -25.81
N PHE A 260 -2.05 -3.59 -26.09
CA PHE A 260 -2.57 -2.69 -25.07
C PHE A 260 -3.50 -3.37 -24.06
N ALA A 261 -4.39 -4.26 -24.52
CA ALA A 261 -5.31 -4.98 -23.63
C ALA A 261 -4.58 -5.91 -22.67
N VAL A 262 -3.49 -6.56 -23.11
CA VAL A 262 -2.65 -7.43 -22.28
C VAL A 262 -1.84 -6.61 -21.28
N SER A 263 -1.23 -5.50 -21.71
CA SER A 263 -0.52 -4.58 -20.81
C SER A 263 -1.47 -3.98 -19.77
N ASN A 264 -2.69 -3.60 -20.17
CA ASN A 264 -3.70 -3.06 -19.27
C ASN A 264 -4.24 -4.11 -18.30
N TYR A 265 -4.37 -5.38 -18.71
CA TYR A 265 -4.68 -6.49 -17.81
C TYR A 265 -3.63 -6.62 -16.70
N TRP A 266 -2.34 -6.70 -17.06
CA TRP A 266 -1.25 -6.77 -16.06
C TRP A 266 -1.14 -5.51 -15.20
N ARG A 267 -1.45 -4.35 -15.77
CA ARG A 267 -1.53 -3.09 -15.03
C ARG A 267 -2.56 -3.16 -13.92
N TRP A 268 -3.78 -3.59 -14.21
CA TRP A 268 -4.82 -3.70 -13.19
C TRP A 268 -4.59 -4.88 -12.24
N MET A 269 -4.02 -5.99 -12.72
CA MET A 269 -3.55 -7.06 -11.82
C MET A 269 -2.50 -6.57 -10.83
N THR A 270 -1.68 -5.59 -11.22
CA THR A 270 -0.80 -4.88 -10.29
C THR A 270 -1.64 -3.92 -9.46
N VAL A 271 -2.16 -2.84 -10.04
CA VAL A 271 -2.78 -1.73 -9.32
C VAL A 271 -3.94 -2.18 -8.42
N HIS A 272 -4.93 -2.90 -8.94
CA HIS A 272 -6.11 -3.30 -8.17
C HIS A 272 -5.73 -4.29 -7.07
N MET A 273 -5.22 -5.48 -7.44
CA MET A 273 -4.92 -6.53 -6.46
C MET A 273 -3.88 -6.09 -5.42
N TRP A 274 -2.85 -5.37 -5.83
CA TRP A 274 -1.82 -4.89 -4.91
C TRP A 274 -2.35 -3.85 -3.91
N VAL A 275 -3.09 -2.86 -4.42
CA VAL A 275 -3.64 -1.78 -3.61
C VAL A 275 -4.69 -2.33 -2.65
N GLU A 276 -5.56 -3.22 -3.13
CA GLU A 276 -6.60 -3.85 -2.30
C GLU A 276 -6.00 -4.74 -1.22
N VAL A 277 -5.03 -5.62 -1.51
CA VAL A 277 -4.34 -6.40 -0.46
C VAL A 277 -3.66 -5.49 0.56
N THR A 278 -3.13 -4.34 0.13
CA THR A 278 -2.49 -3.39 1.04
C THR A 278 -3.51 -2.74 1.98
N PHE A 279 -4.61 -2.21 1.43
CA PHE A 279 -5.59 -1.46 2.21
C PHE A 279 -6.52 -2.37 3.02
N GLU A 280 -6.94 -3.50 2.47
CA GLU A 280 -7.98 -4.33 3.09
C GLU A 280 -7.38 -5.38 4.02
N VAL A 281 -6.29 -6.03 3.62
CA VAL A 281 -5.67 -7.10 4.42
C VAL A 281 -4.58 -6.54 5.32
N PHE A 282 -3.56 -5.92 4.74
CA PHE A 282 -2.36 -5.52 5.48
C PHE A 282 -2.65 -4.40 6.51
N THR A 283 -3.43 -3.38 6.14
CA THR A 283 -3.84 -2.31 7.06
C THR A 283 -4.69 -2.86 8.20
N THR A 284 -5.65 -3.75 7.92
CA THR A 284 -6.48 -4.40 8.95
C THR A 284 -5.63 -5.17 9.96
N VAL A 285 -4.63 -5.92 9.50
CA VAL A 285 -3.70 -6.66 10.37
C VAL A 285 -2.93 -5.70 11.29
N ILE A 286 -2.42 -4.59 10.75
CA ILE A 286 -1.64 -3.62 11.53
C ILE A 286 -2.52 -2.87 12.54
N VAL A 287 -3.70 -2.42 12.12
CA VAL A 287 -4.63 -1.72 13.00
C VAL A 287 -5.10 -2.65 14.11
N ALA A 288 -5.48 -3.88 13.79
CA ALA A 288 -5.85 -4.89 14.78
C ALA A 288 -4.68 -5.14 15.75
N TYR A 289 -3.45 -5.25 15.23
CA TYR A 289 -2.25 -5.39 16.07
C TYR A 289 -2.07 -4.20 17.03
N LEU A 290 -2.19 -2.97 16.53
CA LEU A 290 -2.10 -1.73 17.32
C LEU A 290 -3.10 -1.72 18.46
N LEU A 291 -4.36 -2.05 18.15
CA LEU A 291 -5.44 -2.11 19.12
C LEU A 291 -5.17 -3.17 20.20
N VAL A 292 -4.63 -4.34 19.82
CA VAL A 292 -4.25 -5.38 20.79
C VAL A 292 -3.13 -4.90 21.71
N GLN A 293 -2.12 -4.20 21.17
CA GLN A 293 -1.02 -3.66 21.98
C GLN A 293 -1.44 -2.55 22.92
N MET A 294 -2.45 -1.76 22.55
CA MET A 294 -3.01 -0.73 23.41
C MET A 294 -3.96 -1.28 24.49
N GLY A 295 -4.26 -2.59 24.46
CA GLY A 295 -5.25 -3.21 25.34
C GLY A 295 -6.69 -2.91 24.95
N LEU A 296 -6.93 -2.33 23.77
CA LEU A 296 -8.26 -1.93 23.30
C LEU A 296 -9.10 -3.10 22.82
N VAL A 297 -8.44 -4.15 22.31
CA VAL A 297 -9.10 -5.34 21.77
C VAL A 297 -8.39 -6.61 22.20
N THR A 298 -9.15 -7.68 22.38
CA THR A 298 -8.57 -9.00 22.68
C THR A 298 -7.84 -9.55 21.46
N ARG A 299 -6.80 -10.36 21.69
CA ARG A 299 -6.09 -11.06 20.62
C ARG A 299 -7.01 -11.97 19.80
N LEU A 300 -7.97 -12.64 20.46
CA LEU A 300 -8.92 -13.53 19.82
C LEU A 300 -9.83 -12.78 18.84
N MET A 301 -10.31 -11.59 19.23
CA MET A 301 -11.11 -10.75 18.34
C MET A 301 -10.30 -10.33 17.12
N ALA A 302 -9.09 -9.82 17.34
CA ALA A 302 -8.20 -9.37 16.26
C ALA A 302 -7.93 -10.49 15.23
N GLU A 303 -7.57 -11.69 15.68
CA GLU A 303 -7.29 -12.82 14.79
C GLU A 303 -8.52 -13.25 13.97
N ARG A 304 -9.73 -13.26 14.58
CA ARG A 304 -10.97 -13.62 13.86
C ARG A 304 -11.42 -12.56 12.86
N VAL A 305 -11.30 -11.28 13.21
CA VAL A 305 -11.67 -10.17 12.30
C VAL A 305 -10.72 -10.13 11.12
N ILE A 306 -9.41 -10.33 11.33
CA ILE A 306 -8.44 -10.46 10.24
C ILE A 306 -8.82 -11.62 9.33
N PHE A 307 -9.18 -12.78 9.90
CA PHE A 307 -9.56 -13.94 9.10
C PHE A 307 -10.81 -13.68 8.26
N LEU A 308 -11.83 -13.03 8.83
CA LEU A 308 -13.03 -12.62 8.09
C LEU A 308 -12.68 -11.64 6.97
N ALA A 309 -11.85 -10.62 7.25
CA ALA A 309 -11.41 -9.65 6.25
C ALA A 309 -10.68 -10.33 5.08
N VAL A 310 -9.79 -11.29 5.38
CA VAL A 310 -9.06 -12.05 4.36
C VAL A 310 -9.95 -12.99 3.55
N MET A 311 -11.05 -13.51 4.12
CA MET A 311 -12.00 -14.35 3.36
C MET A 311 -12.97 -13.54 2.50
N LEU A 312 -13.25 -12.30 2.90
CA LEU A 312 -14.10 -11.39 2.14
C LEU A 312 -13.36 -10.74 0.98
N PHE A 313 -12.04 -10.62 1.11
CA PHE A 313 -11.11 -10.34 0.03
C PHE A 313 -10.95 -11.57 -0.89
#